data_AF-A0A6C0DFN5-F1
#
_entry.id   AF-A0A6C0DFN5-F1
#
_cell.length_a   1.000
_cell.length_b   1.000
_cell.length_c   1.000
_cell.angle_alpha   90.00
_cell.angle_beta   90.00
_cell.angle_gamma   90.00
#
_symmetry.space_group_name_H-M   'P 1'
#
loop_
_entity.id
_entity.type
_entity.pdbx_description
1 polymer ?
#
loop_
_entity_poly.entity_id
_entity_poly.type
_entity_poly.pdbx_seq_one_letter_code
_entity_poly.pdbx_strand_id
1 'polypeptide(L)'
;MAYSPVIIALKLLDLFLLTIYYFTSGFYISALIDWIAGPFDKQEESKKSTLRLFIESVLYTFVLIVIFYIVRNLISRIPFPFEGAYGFKHDLVKEREGDVIFVFILFLYQEYYVNKLTYLYDRITNTVNLTD
;
A
#
# COMPACT_ATOMS: atom_id res chain seq x y z
N MET A 1 -31.65 12.85 -11.56
CA MET A 1 -32.38 12.02 -10.58
C MET A 1 -31.78 12.33 -9.22
N ALA A 2 -32.56 12.89 -8.29
CA ALA A 2 -32.11 13.03 -6.90
C ALA A 2 -31.93 11.62 -6.33
N TYR A 3 -30.74 11.28 -5.85
CA TYR A 3 -30.51 10.01 -5.18
C TYR A 3 -31.36 9.98 -3.91
N SER A 4 -32.08 8.87 -3.69
CA SER A 4 -32.75 8.64 -2.42
C SER A 4 -31.70 8.72 -1.30
N PRO A 5 -31.95 9.43 -0.19
CA PRO A 5 -31.01 9.54 0.92
C PRO A 5 -30.59 8.17 1.47
N VAL A 6 -31.45 7.16 1.33
CA VAL A 6 -31.16 5.76 1.67
C VAL A 6 -30.02 5.17 0.82
N ILE A 7 -29.98 5.45 -0.48
CA ILE A 7 -28.93 4.96 -1.39
C ILE A 7 -27.60 5.62 -1.04
N ILE A 8 -27.61 6.91 -0.67
CA ILE A 8 -26.41 7.62 -0.22
C ILE A 8 -25.88 7.01 1.07
N ALA A 9 -26.75 6.70 2.03
CA ALA A 9 -26.34 6.04 3.28
C ALA A 9 -25.73 4.65 3.03
N LEU A 10 -26.33 3.84 2.16
CA LEU A 10 -25.77 2.53 1.78
C LEU A 10 -24.39 2.66 1.14
N LYS A 11 -24.19 3.62 0.24
CA LYS A 11 -22.88 3.93 -0.35
C LYS A 11 -21.82 4.29 0.69
N LEU A 12 -22.17 5.16 1.64
CA LEU A 12 -21.24 5.60 2.69
C LEU A 12 -20.87 4.45 3.64
N LEU A 13 -21.83 3.59 3.98
CA LEU A 13 -21.58 2.39 4.79
C LEU A 13 -20.66 1.39 4.08
N ASP A 14 -20.87 1.21 2.78
CA ASP A 14 -20.02 0.36 1.96
C ASP A 14 -18.57 0.88 1.88
N LEU A 15 -18.41 2.18 1.63
CA LEU A 15 -17.10 2.83 1.63
C LEU A 15 -16.40 2.74 2.99
N PHE A 16 -17.15 2.91 4.08
CA PHE A 16 -16.64 2.77 5.44
C PHE A 16 -16.16 1.35 5.71
N LEU A 17 -16.94 0.34 5.30
CA LEU A 17 -16.57 -1.07 5.45
C LEU A 17 -15.31 -1.43 4.65
N LEU A 18 -15.23 -0.98 3.38
CA LEU A 18 -14.04 -1.12 2.56
C LEU A 18 -12.82 -0.46 3.20
N THR A 19 -12.99 0.73 3.77
CA THR A 19 -11.93 1.45 4.47
C THR A 19 -11.41 0.64 5.66
N ILE A 20 -12.29 0.02 6.45
CA ILE A 20 -11.88 -0.85 7.56
C ILE A 20 -11.05 -2.03 7.04
N TYR A 21 -11.49 -2.70 5.96
CA TYR A 21 -10.76 -3.83 5.40
C TYR A 21 -9.37 -3.44 4.88
N TYR A 22 -9.28 -2.35 4.12
CA TYR A 22 -8.00 -1.86 3.60
C TYR A 22 -7.08 -1.33 4.71
N PHE A 23 -7.62 -0.62 5.70
CA PHE A 23 -6.86 -0.12 6.83
C PHE A 23 -6.25 -1.27 7.66
N THR A 24 -7.09 -2.22 8.07
CA THR A 24 -6.66 -3.33 8.93
C THR A 24 -5.67 -4.24 8.22
N SER A 25 -5.96 -4.62 6.97
CA SER A 25 -5.04 -5.42 6.16
C SER A 25 -3.72 -4.70 5.92
N GLY A 26 -3.73 -3.42 5.55
CA GLY A 26 -2.53 -2.62 5.34
C GLY A 26 -1.67 -2.56 6.60
N PHE A 27 -2.28 -2.34 7.76
CA PHE A 27 -1.58 -2.25 9.03
C PHE A 27 -0.89 -3.58 9.40
N TYR A 28 -1.62 -4.69 9.40
CA TYR A 28 -1.06 -6.00 9.76
C TYR A 28 0.01 -6.47 8.76
N ILE A 29 -0.23 -6.28 7.46
CA ILE A 29 0.70 -6.72 6.43
C ILE A 29 1.96 -5.86 6.45
N SER A 30 1.84 -4.54 6.61
CA SER A 30 3.01 -3.65 6.69
C SER A 30 3.87 -3.98 7.90
N ALA A 31 3.25 -4.17 9.07
CA ALA A 31 3.95 -4.59 10.29
C ALA A 31 4.65 -5.95 10.12
N LEU A 32 4.01 -6.91 9.45
CA LEU A 32 4.61 -8.21 9.16
C LEU A 32 5.82 -8.10 8.24
N ILE A 33 5.72 -7.31 7.17
CA ILE A 33 6.82 -7.12 6.22
C ILE A 33 8.01 -6.44 6.90
N ASP A 34 7.77 -5.37 7.65
CA ASP A 34 8.83 -4.62 8.34
C ASP A 34 9.52 -5.50 9.40
N TRP A 35 8.73 -6.30 10.15
CA TRP A 35 9.28 -7.29 11.08
C TRP A 35 10.15 -8.35 10.40
N ILE A 36 9.75 -8.84 9.21
CA ILE A 36 10.55 -9.80 8.42
C ILE A 36 11.81 -9.15 7.85
N ALA A 37 11.72 -7.89 7.41
CA ALA A 37 12.85 -7.15 6.86
C ALA A 37 13.91 -6.85 7.93
N GLY A 38 13.47 -6.59 9.16
CA GLY A 38 14.34 -6.26 10.28
C GLY A 38 14.93 -4.85 10.20
N PRO A 39 15.79 -4.47 11.16
CA PRO A 39 16.36 -3.13 11.21
C PRO A 39 17.34 -2.90 10.05
N PHE A 40 17.35 -1.66 9.54
CA PHE A 40 18.28 -1.26 8.49
C PHE A 40 19.72 -1.08 9.03
N ASP A 41 20.66 -1.90 8.54
CA ASP A 41 22.08 -1.80 8.88
C ASP A 41 22.89 -1.04 7.80
N LYS A 42 23.28 0.20 8.12
CA LYS A 42 24.11 1.05 7.25
C LYS A 42 25.48 0.43 6.96
N GLN A 43 26.09 -0.29 7.90
CA GLN A 43 27.43 -0.85 7.72
C GLN A 43 27.41 -1.99 6.72
N GLU A 44 26.38 -2.84 6.76
CA GLU A 44 26.19 -3.90 5.79
C GLU A 44 25.88 -3.36 4.39
N GLU A 45 24.96 -2.39 4.31
CA GLU A 45 24.52 -1.81 3.04
C GLU A 45 25.62 -0.98 2.36
N SER A 46 26.55 -0.39 3.12
CA SER A 46 27.71 0.33 2.59
C SER A 46 28.66 -0.54 1.77
N LYS A 47 28.73 -1.85 2.08
CA LYS A 47 29.58 -2.81 1.36
C LYS A 47 29.02 -3.17 -0.01
N LYS A 48 27.74 -2.92 -0.26
CA LYS A 48 27.09 -3.22 -1.53
C LYS A 48 27.38 -2.13 -2.57
N SER A 49 27.35 -2.51 -3.84
CA SER A 49 27.43 -1.56 -4.96
C SER A 49 26.12 -0.78 -5.11
N THR A 50 26.20 0.46 -5.62
CA THR A 50 25.01 1.30 -5.87
C THR A 50 23.99 0.62 -6.76
N LEU A 51 24.46 -0.07 -7.82
CA LEU A 51 23.57 -0.83 -8.72
C LEU A 51 22.84 -1.95 -7.99
N ARG A 52 23.51 -2.68 -7.08
CA ARG A 52 22.88 -3.73 -6.29
C ARG A 52 21.80 -3.16 -5.37
N LEU A 53 22.07 -2.04 -4.69
CA LEU A 53 21.09 -1.36 -3.84
C LEU A 53 19.86 -0.89 -4.61
N PHE A 54 20.08 -0.38 -5.83
CA PHE A 54 19.00 0.02 -6.72
C PHE A 54 18.12 -1.17 -7.12
N ILE A 55 18.74 -2.27 -7.58
CA ILE A 55 18.03 -3.50 -7.95
C ILE A 55 17.25 -4.07 -6.75
N GLU A 56 17.86 -4.13 -5.56
CA GLU A 56 17.19 -4.56 -4.34
C GLU A 56 15.97 -3.69 -4.02
N SER A 57 16.05 -2.37 -4.23
CA SER A 57 14.94 -1.45 -3.98
C SER A 57 13.79 -1.62 -5.00
N VAL A 58 14.13 -1.85 -6.27
CA VAL A 58 13.14 -2.17 -7.32
C VAL A 58 12.43 -3.50 -7.02
N LEU A 59 13.19 -4.52 -6.61
CA LEU A 59 12.62 -5.82 -6.23
C LEU A 59 11.73 -5.69 -4.99
N TYR A 60 12.13 -4.90 -4.00
CA TYR A 60 11.31 -4.63 -2.81
C TYR A 60 9.99 -3.97 -3.19
N THR A 61 10.03 -2.93 -4.03
CA THR A 61 8.82 -2.28 -4.56
C THR A 61 7.93 -3.28 -5.31
N PHE A 62 8.52 -4.14 -6.12
CA PHE A 62 7.79 -5.17 -6.85
C PHE A 62 7.05 -6.11 -5.90
N VAL A 63 7.70 -6.56 -4.82
CA VAL A 63 7.05 -7.40 -3.79
C VAL A 63 5.87 -6.66 -3.15
N LEU A 64 6.04 -5.39 -2.78
CA LEU A 64 4.93 -4.59 -2.22
C LEU A 64 3.74 -4.47 -3.20
N ILE A 65 4.01 -4.29 -4.49
CA ILE A 65 2.98 -4.24 -5.54
C ILE A 65 2.27 -5.59 -5.71
N VAL A 66 3.00 -6.71 -5.65
CA VAL A 66 2.41 -8.06 -5.70
C VAL A 66 1.49 -8.29 -4.50
N ILE A 67 1.92 -7.90 -3.30
CA ILE A 67 1.12 -7.99 -2.07
C ILE A 67 -0.16 -7.15 -2.20
N PHE A 68 -0.02 -5.90 -2.67
CA PHE A 68 -1.16 -5.04 -2.97
C PHE A 68 -2.17 -5.70 -3.91
N TYR A 69 -1.69 -6.28 -5.01
CA TYR A 69 -2.54 -6.96 -5.98
C TYR A 69 -3.32 -8.12 -5.35
N ILE A 70 -2.66 -8.94 -4.52
CA ILE A 70 -3.30 -10.06 -3.82
C ILE A 70 -4.39 -9.55 -2.88
N VAL A 71 -4.08 -8.56 -2.03
CA VAL A 71 -5.03 -8.01 -1.05
C VAL A 71 -6.22 -7.37 -1.75
N ARG A 72 -5.99 -6.58 -2.81
CA ARG A 72 -7.04 -5.97 -3.61
C ARG A 72 -8.01 -7.01 -4.16
N ASN A 73 -7.49 -8.11 -4.72
CA ASN A 73 -8.32 -9.19 -5.26
C ASN A 73 -9.04 -10.00 -4.17
N LEU A 74 -8.49 -10.09 -2.95
CA LEU A 74 -9.18 -10.71 -1.81
C LEU A 74 -10.33 -9.83 -1.31
N ILE A 75 -10.06 -8.55 -1.07
CA ILE A 75 -11.07 -7.60 -0.56
C ILE A 75 -12.19 -7.39 -1.59
N SER A 76 -11.87 -7.36 -2.88
CA SER A 76 -12.89 -7.21 -3.94
C SER A 76 -13.89 -8.37 -4.03
N ARG A 77 -13.60 -9.51 -3.39
CA ARG A 77 -14.50 -10.68 -3.35
C ARG A 77 -15.43 -10.66 -2.14
N ILE A 78 -15.22 -9.76 -1.18
CA ILE A 78 -16.07 -9.66 0.00
C ILE A 78 -17.36 -8.94 -0.43
N PRO A 79 -18.52 -9.61 -0.41
CA PRO A 79 -19.78 -8.96 -0.76
C PRO A 79 -20.19 -7.97 0.34
N PHE A 80 -20.86 -6.89 -0.06
CA PHE A 80 -21.44 -5.96 0.89
C PHE A 80 -22.63 -6.61 1.63
N PRO A 81 -22.72 -6.53 2.97
CA PRO A 81 -23.80 -7.20 3.71
C PRO A 81 -25.21 -6.75 3.35
N PHE A 82 -25.38 -5.53 2.81
CA PHE A 82 -26.67 -5.00 2.37
C PHE A 82 -26.82 -5.00 0.84
N GLU A 83 -26.12 -5.90 0.15
CA GLU A 83 -26.23 -6.06 -1.30
C GLU A 83 -27.68 -6.31 -1.73
N GLY A 84 -28.13 -5.62 -2.78
CA GLY A 84 -29.49 -5.71 -3.31
C GLY A 84 -30.55 -4.91 -2.54
N ALA A 85 -30.24 -4.35 -1.36
CA ALA A 85 -31.18 -3.51 -0.61
C ALA A 85 -31.54 -2.25 -1.42
N TYR A 86 -32.83 -1.98 -1.62
CA TYR A 86 -33.32 -0.85 -2.43
C TYR A 86 -32.77 -0.82 -3.88
N GLY A 87 -32.35 -1.97 -4.42
CA GLY A 87 -31.70 -2.06 -5.73
C GLY A 87 -30.24 -1.60 -5.74
N PHE A 88 -29.63 -1.42 -4.56
CA PHE A 88 -28.21 -1.11 -4.42
C PHE A 88 -27.37 -2.28 -4.94
N LYS A 89 -26.38 -1.96 -5.78
CA LYS A 89 -25.39 -2.90 -6.30
C LYS A 89 -24.01 -2.40 -5.94
N HIS A 90 -23.33 -3.12 -5.06
CA HIS A 90 -21.97 -2.83 -4.61
C HIS A 90 -21.00 -2.71 -5.78
N ASP A 91 -21.12 -3.59 -6.79
CA ASP A 91 -20.23 -3.61 -7.96
C ASP A 91 -20.33 -2.35 -8.85
N LEU A 92 -21.41 -1.56 -8.72
CA LEU A 92 -21.62 -0.34 -9.51
C LEU A 92 -21.11 0.93 -8.82
N VAL A 93 -20.61 0.82 -7.59
CA VAL A 93 -20.01 1.94 -6.85
C VAL A 93 -18.64 2.23 -7.45
N LYS A 94 -18.52 3.37 -8.14
CA LYS A 94 -17.26 3.80 -8.76
C LYS A 94 -16.19 4.14 -7.72
N GLU A 95 -16.62 4.53 -6.52
CA GLU A 95 -15.78 4.94 -5.40
C GLU A 95 -15.09 3.75 -4.69
N ARG A 96 -14.89 2.62 -5.36
CA ARG A 96 -14.19 1.42 -4.83
C ARG A 96 -12.68 1.62 -4.63
N GLU A 97 -12.21 2.86 -4.73
CA GLU A 97 -10.82 3.33 -4.62
C GLU A 97 -10.31 3.38 -3.15
N GLY A 98 -10.94 2.63 -2.23
CA GLY A 98 -10.42 2.45 -0.87
C GLY A 98 -9.04 1.78 -0.82
N ASP A 99 -8.58 1.25 -1.96
CA ASP A 99 -7.26 0.65 -2.15
C ASP A 99 -6.11 1.66 -1.97
N VAL A 100 -6.36 2.96 -2.16
CA VAL A 100 -5.40 4.03 -1.86
C VAL A 100 -5.01 4.06 -0.38
N ILE A 101 -5.96 3.83 0.53
CA ILE A 101 -5.72 3.81 1.98
C ILE A 101 -4.78 2.65 2.32
N PHE A 102 -4.98 1.50 1.69
CA PHE A 102 -4.10 0.35 1.87
C PHE A 102 -2.68 0.67 1.38
N VAL A 103 -2.51 1.23 0.19
CA VAL A 103 -1.17 1.57 -0.33
C VAL A 103 -0.49 2.57 0.60
N PHE A 104 -1.20 3.61 1.04
CA PHE A 104 -0.67 4.59 1.97
C PHE A 104 -0.14 3.93 3.26
N ILE A 105 -0.94 3.10 3.92
CA ILE A 105 -0.54 2.41 5.16
C ILE A 105 0.56 1.39 4.89
N LEU A 106 0.48 0.67 3.78
CA LEU A 106 1.46 -0.32 3.39
C LEU A 106 2.84 0.32 3.33
N PHE A 107 2.99 1.49 2.70
CA PHE A 107 4.28 2.19 2.59
C PHE A 107 4.66 3.01 3.83
N LEU A 108 3.68 3.54 4.58
CA LEU A 108 3.94 4.40 5.74
C LEU A 108 4.76 3.70 6.83
N TYR A 109 4.51 2.41 7.08
CA TYR A 109 5.17 1.64 8.13
C TYR A 109 6.35 0.79 7.65
N GLN A 110 6.92 1.08 6.47
CA GLN A 110 8.07 0.36 5.92
C GLN A 110 9.37 1.06 6.31
N GLU A 111 9.73 1.02 7.60
CA GLU A 111 10.86 1.75 8.15
C GLU A 111 12.19 1.28 7.51
N TYR A 112 12.37 -0.03 7.35
CA TYR A 112 13.53 -0.59 6.66
C TYR A 112 13.68 -0.02 5.24
N TYR A 113 12.59 -0.01 4.48
CA TYR A 113 12.62 0.36 3.07
C TYR A 113 12.83 1.85 2.87
N VAL A 114 12.18 2.69 3.68
CA VAL A 114 12.37 4.14 3.68
C VAL A 114 13.84 4.46 3.95
N ASN A 115 14.45 3.84 4.97
CA ASN A 115 15.86 4.05 5.29
C ASN A 115 16.80 3.62 4.15
N LYS A 116 16.51 2.50 3.49
CA LYS A 116 17.27 2.03 2.32
C LYS A 116 17.20 3.02 1.16
N LEU A 117 16.01 3.53 0.85
CA LEU A 117 15.81 4.51 -0.22
C LEU A 117 16.52 5.83 0.08
N THR A 118 16.42 6.34 1.31
CA THR A 118 17.15 7.54 1.74
C THR A 118 18.65 7.35 1.57
N TYR A 119 19.19 6.22 2.03
CA TYR A 119 20.62 5.92 1.89
C TYR A 119 21.06 5.86 0.41
N LEU A 120 20.27 5.22 -0.45
CA LEU A 120 20.56 5.14 -1.88
C LEU A 120 20.51 6.53 -2.55
N TYR A 121 19.51 7.33 -2.21
CA TYR A 121 19.37 8.70 -2.71
C TYR A 121 20.57 9.57 -2.33
N ASP A 122 20.98 9.54 -1.06
CA ASP A 122 22.14 10.28 -0.57
C ASP A 122 23.42 9.82 -1.28
N ARG A 123 23.59 8.51 -1.49
CA ARG A 123 24.75 7.96 -2.18
C ARG A 123 24.84 8.41 -3.63
N ILE A 124 23.72 8.40 -4.36
CA ILE A 124 23.68 8.85 -5.76
C ILE A 124 23.99 10.35 -5.84
N THR A 125 23.33 11.17 -5.03
CA THR A 125 23.50 12.63 -5.03
C THR A 125 24.93 13.05 -4.68
N ASN A 126 25.51 12.44 -3.64
CA ASN A 126 26.91 12.71 -3.27
C ASN A 126 27.91 12.25 -4.33
N THR A 127 27.61 11.20 -5.10
CA THR A 127 28.49 10.75 -6.19
C THR A 127 28.45 11.73 -7.36
N VAL A 128 27.27 12.24 -7.71
CA VAL A 128 27.10 13.23 -8.79
C VAL A 128 27.86 14.52 -8.50
N ASN A 129 27.79 15.02 -7.25
CA ASN A 129 28.50 16.23 -6.83
C ASN A 129 30.04 16.12 -6.81
N LEU A 130 30.61 14.91 -6.90
CA LEU A 130 32.07 14.68 -6.95
C LEU A 130 32.61 14.55 -8.39
N THR A 131 31.72 14.51 -9.38
CA THR A 131 32.06 14.40 -10.81
C THR A 131 31.95 15.72 -11.57
N ASP A 132 31.48 16.79 -10.91
CA ASP A 132 31.50 18.17 -11.39
C ASP A 132 32.75 18.92 -10.88
#